data_AF-Q86JA7-F1
#
_entry.id   AF-Q86JA7-F1
#
_cell.length_a   1.000
_cell.length_b   1.000
_cell.length_c   1.000
_cell.angle_alpha   90.00
_cell.angle_beta   90.00
_cell.angle_gamma   90.00
#
_symmetry.space_group_name_H-M   'P 1'
#
loop_
_entity.id
_entity.type
_entity.pdbx_description
1 polymer ?
#
loop_
_entity_poly.entity_id
_entity_poly.type
_entity_poly.pdbx_seq_one_letter_code
_entity_poly.pdbx_strand_id
1 'polypeptide(L)'
;MDQFKFDFNNYLKTVQPTIVRIIVIGIITLGFMVFMEVGFYQEFTTMTIVECSGNGKNGTTDSMSLDNCFIEGVPECLNEYFHTDSKYSLNFPVSLFGLQGDQYSGLILLISFICFLLEVILYLTLDYLLYLKRKRIQNILATSKIFIEGEKKHEVRLTIFLFVNILVFMGLKFVWVYWRNHQYGDMPCNGLNVHLLFGTNMVSSISLIVQFFLTYVFFPLMYFIAYVNLLSDLDFKNMMSHLSYTTVKQFKNITIFDIFKYQDLIDHVINEKYQDRSVFVRFVKSHTFTFNQTSDDEICEILLQHKALNPHEFKPMLYSANEGVDISINNIDDGRSDLFDNNNNNNNNNSNSNNNNNNNFISQRQQQEPNEKTKLLN
;
A
#
# COMPACT_ATOMS: atom_id res chain seq x y z
N MET A 1 -13.22 34.75 -10.30
CA MET A 1 -12.78 33.44 -9.78
C MET A 1 -12.55 32.53 -10.97
N ASP A 2 -11.44 31.80 -11.00
CA ASP A 2 -11.07 30.92 -12.11
C ASP A 2 -12.02 29.69 -12.11
N GLN A 3 -12.84 29.51 -13.15
CA GLN A 3 -13.91 28.48 -13.19
C GLN A 3 -13.35 27.07 -12.97
N PHE A 4 -12.14 26.79 -13.46
CA PHE A 4 -11.43 25.54 -13.22
C PHE A 4 -11.15 25.30 -11.74
N LYS A 5 -10.66 26.32 -11.01
CA LYS A 5 -10.38 26.19 -9.56
C LYS A 5 -11.67 25.86 -8.80
N PHE A 6 -12.81 26.43 -9.20
CA PHE A 6 -14.08 26.13 -8.57
C PHE A 6 -14.56 24.70 -8.86
N ASP A 7 -14.65 24.33 -10.14
CA ASP A 7 -15.15 23.01 -10.57
C ASP A 7 -14.24 21.87 -10.05
N PHE A 8 -12.91 22.04 -10.14
CA PHE A 8 -11.94 21.04 -9.69
C PHE A 8 -11.96 20.87 -8.17
N ASN A 9 -12.08 21.96 -7.39
CA ASN A 9 -12.20 21.84 -5.93
C ASN A 9 -13.51 21.16 -5.50
N ASN A 10 -14.61 21.38 -6.22
CA ASN A 10 -15.86 20.67 -5.95
C ASN A 10 -15.72 19.17 -6.26
N TYR A 11 -15.08 18.82 -7.38
CA TYR A 11 -14.75 17.42 -7.70
C TYR A 11 -13.84 16.78 -6.64
N LEU A 12 -12.79 17.49 -6.22
CA LEU A 12 -11.90 17.00 -5.15
C LEU A 12 -12.64 16.76 -3.84
N LYS A 13 -13.60 17.61 -3.44
CA LYS A 13 -14.40 17.37 -2.24
C LYS A 13 -15.24 16.09 -2.31
N THR A 14 -15.64 15.68 -3.50
CA THR A 14 -16.39 14.44 -3.72
C THR A 14 -15.49 13.20 -3.75
N VAL A 15 -14.29 13.34 -4.31
CA VAL A 15 -13.38 12.20 -4.53
C VAL A 15 -12.40 11.98 -3.38
N GLN A 16 -11.90 13.06 -2.76
CA GLN A 16 -10.95 12.96 -1.67
C GLN A 16 -11.57 12.23 -0.47
N PRO A 17 -10.89 11.22 0.09
CA PRO A 17 -11.35 10.60 1.32
C PRO A 17 -11.38 11.64 2.43
N THR A 18 -12.49 11.68 3.18
CA THR A 18 -12.57 12.50 4.39
C THR A 18 -11.60 11.96 5.44
N ILE A 19 -11.11 12.84 6.33
CA ILE A 19 -10.27 12.43 7.47
C ILE A 19 -10.96 11.31 8.26
N VAL A 20 -12.29 11.39 8.40
CA VAL A 20 -13.10 10.36 9.06
C VAL A 20 -12.98 9.01 8.36
N ARG A 21 -13.05 8.96 7.01
CA ARG A 21 -12.89 7.71 6.26
C ARG A 21 -11.52 7.07 6.51
N ILE A 22 -10.46 7.86 6.60
CA ILE A 22 -9.10 7.38 6.84
C ILE A 22 -8.97 6.85 8.27
N ILE A 23 -9.49 7.59 9.24
CA ILE A 23 -9.53 7.12 10.64
C ILE A 23 -10.29 5.80 10.74
N VAL A 24 -11.45 5.68 10.07
CA VAL A 24 -12.24 4.44 10.06
C VAL A 24 -11.46 3.28 9.44
N ILE A 25 -10.82 3.50 8.28
CA ILE A 25 -9.97 2.49 7.64
C ILE A 25 -8.83 2.09 8.58
N GLY A 26 -8.14 3.06 9.19
CA GLY A 26 -7.07 2.83 10.15
C GLY A 26 -7.53 2.02 11.36
N ILE A 27 -8.72 2.30 11.91
CA ILE A 27 -9.32 1.53 13.01
C ILE A 27 -9.66 0.11 12.57
N ILE A 28 -10.24 -0.08 11.38
CA ILE A 28 -10.56 -1.41 10.85
C ILE A 28 -9.29 -2.22 10.64
N THR A 29 -8.26 -1.63 10.03
CA THR A 29 -6.97 -2.30 9.83
C THR A 29 -6.30 -2.64 11.16
N LEU A 30 -6.32 -1.71 12.13
CA LEU A 30 -5.82 -1.97 13.49
C LEU A 30 -6.56 -3.14 14.13
N GLY A 31 -7.90 -3.13 14.08
CA GLY A 31 -8.73 -4.20 14.62
C GLY A 31 -8.42 -5.54 13.99
N PHE A 32 -8.20 -5.57 12.67
CA PHE A 32 -7.83 -6.78 11.95
C PHE A 32 -6.42 -7.25 12.32
N MET A 33 -5.43 -6.36 12.41
CA MET A 33 -4.06 -6.70 12.85
C MET A 33 -4.06 -7.26 14.28
N VAL A 34 -4.81 -6.66 15.19
CA VAL A 34 -4.94 -7.14 16.57
C VAL A 34 -5.66 -8.50 16.62
N PHE A 35 -6.74 -8.66 15.87
CA PHE A 35 -7.46 -9.93 15.80
C PHE A 35 -6.55 -11.07 15.30
N MET A 36 -5.77 -10.80 14.25
CA MET A 36 -4.81 -11.76 13.72
C MET A 36 -3.69 -12.06 14.74
N GLU A 37 -3.18 -11.04 15.42
CA GLU A 37 -2.13 -11.23 16.43
C GLU A 37 -2.63 -12.05 17.63
N VAL A 38 -3.82 -11.75 18.14
CA VAL A 38 -4.44 -12.49 19.24
C VAL A 38 -4.75 -13.91 18.80
N GLY A 39 -5.29 -14.10 17.60
CA GLY A 39 -5.58 -15.42 17.04
C GLY A 39 -4.33 -16.28 16.94
N PHE A 40 -3.22 -15.72 16.45
CA PHE A 40 -1.92 -16.42 16.42
C PHE A 40 -1.54 -16.96 17.80
N TYR A 41 -1.57 -16.12 18.83
CA TYR A 41 -1.19 -16.54 20.18
C TYR A 41 -2.18 -17.50 20.84
N GLN A 42 -3.48 -17.39 20.54
CA GLN A 42 -4.51 -18.29 21.04
C GLN A 42 -4.25 -19.75 20.63
N GLU A 43 -3.79 -19.98 19.40
CA GLU A 43 -3.43 -21.32 18.90
C GLU A 43 -2.31 -22.00 19.72
N PHE A 44 -1.51 -21.22 20.46
CA PHE A 44 -0.43 -21.75 21.30
C PHE A 44 -0.76 -21.78 22.80
N THR A 45 -1.98 -21.41 23.20
CA THR A 45 -2.42 -21.49 24.61
C THR A 45 -2.64 -22.93 25.09
N THR A 46 -2.79 -23.87 24.17
CA THR A 46 -2.85 -25.30 24.46
C THR A 46 -1.82 -26.03 23.62
N MET A 47 -1.10 -26.96 24.22
CA MET A 47 -0.20 -27.87 23.52
C MET A 47 -0.84 -29.24 23.48
N THR A 48 -0.84 -29.86 22.30
CA THR A 48 -1.37 -31.21 22.06
C THR A 48 -0.21 -32.12 21.72
N ILE A 49 0.00 -33.19 22.48
CA ILE A 49 1.02 -34.20 22.19
C ILE A 49 0.45 -35.24 21.23
N VAL A 50 1.21 -35.60 20.20
CA VAL A 50 0.82 -36.61 19.19
C VAL A 50 1.67 -37.87 19.32
N GLU A 51 2.94 -37.76 19.67
CA GLU A 51 3.84 -38.91 19.83
C GLU A 51 4.80 -38.69 20.99
N CYS A 52 5.24 -39.79 21.61
CA CYS A 52 6.23 -39.78 22.68
C CYS A 52 7.30 -40.83 22.42
N SER A 53 8.50 -40.60 22.95
CA SER A 53 9.53 -41.64 23.10
C SER A 53 10.12 -41.58 24.50
N GLY A 54 10.15 -42.73 25.17
CA GLY A 54 10.96 -42.90 26.37
C GLY A 54 12.45 -42.99 26.01
N ASN A 55 13.30 -42.52 26.93
CA ASN A 55 14.68 -42.97 26.92
C ASN A 55 14.69 -44.43 27.37
N GLY A 56 14.93 -45.36 26.43
CA GLY A 56 15.18 -46.73 26.78
C GLY A 56 16.30 -46.82 27.83
N LYS A 57 16.29 -47.87 28.66
CA LYS A 57 17.25 -48.08 29.76
C LYS A 57 18.75 -47.98 29.36
N ASN A 58 19.05 -48.02 28.06
CA ASN A 58 20.40 -47.94 27.51
C ASN A 58 20.72 -46.61 26.79
N GLY A 59 19.88 -45.57 26.93
CA GLY A 59 20.10 -44.26 26.29
C GLY A 59 19.79 -44.21 24.79
N THR A 60 19.22 -45.28 24.23
CA THR A 60 18.61 -45.25 22.90
C THR A 60 17.19 -44.72 23.02
N THR A 61 16.86 -43.67 22.27
CA THR A 61 15.48 -43.20 22.12
C THR A 61 14.68 -44.26 21.36
N ASP A 62 13.60 -44.73 21.97
CA ASP A 62 12.65 -45.61 21.28
C ASP A 62 11.97 -44.84 20.14
N SER A 63 11.41 -45.56 19.16
CA SER A 63 10.66 -44.92 18.06
C SER A 63 9.52 -44.06 18.59
N MET A 64 9.36 -42.82 18.10
CA MET A 64 8.22 -41.99 18.48
C MET A 64 6.90 -42.67 18.07
N SER A 65 5.97 -42.81 19.02
CA SER A 65 4.62 -43.30 18.74
C SER A 65 3.63 -42.79 19.78
N LEU A 66 2.34 -42.77 19.42
CA LEU A 66 1.26 -42.43 20.35
C LEU A 66 1.12 -43.48 21.47
N ASP A 67 1.31 -44.76 21.15
CA ASP A 67 1.21 -45.86 22.12
C ASP A 67 2.22 -45.70 23.25
N ASN A 68 3.44 -45.24 22.94
CA ASN A 68 4.47 -44.96 23.94
C ASN A 68 4.04 -43.89 24.95
N CYS A 69 3.21 -42.91 24.56
CA CYS A 69 2.70 -41.91 25.51
C CYS A 69 1.87 -42.57 26.62
N PHE A 70 1.05 -43.56 26.27
CA PHE A 70 0.22 -44.28 27.25
C PHE A 70 1.01 -45.33 28.03
N ILE A 71 1.99 -46.00 27.39
CA ILE A 71 2.85 -46.98 28.07
C ILE A 71 3.73 -46.32 29.13
N GLU A 72 4.28 -45.13 28.85
CA GLU A 72 5.13 -44.37 29.77
C GLU A 72 4.33 -43.59 30.84
N GLY A 73 2.99 -43.58 30.76
CA GLY A 73 2.12 -42.87 31.70
C GLY A 73 2.16 -41.35 31.56
N VAL A 74 2.40 -40.83 30.35
CA VAL A 74 2.47 -39.40 30.06
C VAL A 74 1.17 -38.67 30.42
N PRO A 75 -0.05 -39.16 30.11
CA PRO A 75 -1.29 -38.48 30.49
C PRO A 75 -1.45 -38.25 32.00
N GLU A 76 -1.05 -39.21 32.82
CA GLU A 76 -1.07 -39.10 34.28
C GLU A 76 -0.06 -38.05 34.77
N CYS A 77 1.17 -38.08 34.24
CA CYS A 77 2.20 -37.09 34.53
C CYS A 77 1.75 -35.67 34.12
N LEU A 78 1.16 -35.50 32.94
CA LEU A 78 0.65 -34.19 32.49
C LEU A 78 -0.43 -33.65 33.43
N ASN A 79 -1.32 -34.50 33.92
CA ASN A 79 -2.34 -34.08 34.87
C ASN A 79 -1.71 -33.62 36.21
N GLU A 80 -0.68 -34.34 36.68
CA GLU A 80 0.02 -33.98 37.91
C GLU A 80 0.79 -32.66 37.79
N TYR A 81 1.52 -32.44 36.68
CA TYR A 81 2.35 -31.26 36.47
C TYR A 81 1.59 -30.03 35.96
N PHE A 82 0.60 -30.21 35.09
CA PHE A 82 -0.09 -29.12 34.39
C PHE A 82 -1.60 -29.04 34.64
N HIS A 83 -2.15 -29.91 35.50
CA HIS A 83 -3.57 -29.90 35.88
C HIS A 83 -4.53 -29.95 34.67
N THR A 84 -4.32 -30.94 33.80
CA THR A 84 -5.20 -31.18 32.64
C THR A 84 -6.61 -31.60 33.05
N ASP A 85 -7.59 -31.42 32.14
CA ASP A 85 -9.00 -31.75 32.39
C ASP A 85 -9.24 -33.23 32.71
N SER A 86 -8.35 -34.12 32.28
CA SER A 86 -8.46 -35.55 32.53
C SER A 86 -7.11 -36.25 32.60
N LYS A 87 -7.05 -37.36 33.33
CA LYS A 87 -5.88 -38.27 33.38
C LYS A 87 -5.63 -39.03 32.07
N TYR A 88 -6.38 -38.74 31.01
CA TYR A 88 -6.20 -39.31 29.68
C TYR A 88 -5.94 -38.22 28.61
N SER A 89 -5.82 -36.97 29.03
CA SER A 89 -5.56 -35.86 28.11
C SER A 89 -4.08 -35.79 27.75
N LEU A 90 -3.79 -35.80 26.45
CA LEU A 90 -2.48 -35.42 25.89
C LEU A 90 -2.39 -33.92 25.58
N ASN A 91 -3.43 -33.18 25.96
CA ASN A 91 -3.49 -31.74 25.81
C ASN A 91 -3.32 -31.07 27.17
N PHE A 92 -2.48 -30.05 27.22
CA PHE A 92 -2.27 -29.26 28.44
C PHE A 92 -2.25 -27.77 28.14
N PRO A 93 -2.78 -26.93 29.06
CA PRO A 93 -2.74 -25.49 28.93
C PRO A 93 -1.34 -24.97 29.20
N VAL A 94 -0.88 -24.04 28.38
CA VAL A 94 0.38 -23.35 28.56
C VAL A 94 0.13 -21.84 28.49
N SER A 95 0.49 -21.15 29.57
CA SER A 95 0.37 -19.69 29.63
C SER A 95 1.18 -19.04 28.50
N LEU A 96 0.69 -17.90 28.03
CA LEU A 96 1.37 -17.10 27.01
C LEU A 96 2.78 -16.69 27.44
N PHE A 97 2.95 -16.35 28.72
CA PHE A 97 4.21 -15.93 29.32
C PHE A 97 5.16 -17.10 29.62
N GLY A 98 4.72 -18.33 29.37
CA GLY A 98 5.41 -19.55 29.79
C GLY A 98 4.95 -20.03 31.17
N LEU A 99 5.48 -21.18 31.57
CA LEU A 99 5.26 -21.83 32.86
C LEU A 99 6.50 -21.69 33.74
N GLN A 100 6.42 -22.13 34.99
CA GLN A 100 7.54 -22.07 35.93
C GLN A 100 8.75 -22.83 35.36
N GLY A 101 9.88 -22.13 35.15
CA GLY A 101 11.09 -22.64 34.51
C GLY A 101 11.38 -22.03 33.14
N ASP A 102 10.38 -21.43 32.49
CA ASP A 102 10.54 -20.75 31.20
C ASP A 102 11.05 -19.32 31.40
N GLN A 103 12.36 -19.13 31.22
CA GLN A 103 13.02 -17.84 31.48
C GLN A 103 12.91 -16.86 30.32
N TYR A 104 12.74 -17.35 29.09
CA TYR A 104 12.89 -16.53 27.89
C TYR A 104 11.58 -16.24 27.16
N SER A 105 10.53 -17.07 27.30
CA SER A 105 9.26 -16.83 26.59
C SER A 105 8.66 -15.46 26.90
N GLY A 106 8.62 -15.05 28.17
CA GLY A 106 8.09 -13.73 28.55
C GLY A 106 8.89 -12.57 27.94
N LEU A 107 10.22 -12.69 27.86
CA LEU A 107 11.09 -11.67 27.28
C LEU A 107 10.94 -11.60 25.74
N ILE A 108 10.93 -12.76 25.06
CA ILE A 108 10.72 -12.83 23.62
C ILE A 108 9.34 -12.23 23.27
N LEU A 109 8.32 -12.54 24.08
CA LEU A 109 6.97 -12.02 23.88
C LEU A 109 6.88 -10.51 24.10
N LEU A 110 7.56 -9.97 25.12
CA LEU A 110 7.62 -8.53 25.34
C LEU A 110 8.27 -7.81 24.14
N ILE A 111 9.38 -8.36 23.61
CA ILE A 111 10.06 -7.79 22.44
C ILE A 111 9.14 -7.89 21.21
N SER A 112 8.49 -9.03 21.00
CA SER A 112 7.51 -9.23 19.92
C SER A 112 6.37 -8.20 20.01
N PHE A 113 5.85 -7.95 21.21
CA PHE A 113 4.81 -6.94 21.44
C PHE A 113 5.29 -5.51 21.12
N ILE A 114 6.53 -5.16 21.50
CA ILE A 114 7.13 -3.86 21.15
C ILE A 114 7.29 -3.72 19.64
N CYS A 115 7.76 -4.76 18.94
CA CYS A 115 7.84 -4.80 17.48
C CYS A 115 6.46 -4.59 16.84
N PHE A 116 5.44 -5.31 17.30
CA PHE A 116 4.07 -5.14 16.83
C PHE A 116 3.55 -3.70 17.00
N LEU A 117 3.78 -3.08 18.17
CA LEU A 117 3.40 -1.68 18.38
C LEU A 117 4.15 -0.73 17.43
N LEU A 118 5.44 -0.96 17.20
CA LEU A 118 6.22 -0.17 16.25
C LEU A 118 5.68 -0.31 14.83
N GLU A 119 5.36 -1.53 14.39
CA GLU A 119 4.75 -1.78 13.07
C GLU A 119 3.45 -1.00 12.89
N VAL A 120 2.55 -1.09 13.87
CA VAL A 120 1.28 -0.37 13.86
C VAL A 120 1.48 1.14 13.77
N ILE A 121 2.38 1.70 14.59
CA ILE A 121 2.67 3.14 14.60
C ILE A 121 3.27 3.59 13.26
N LEU A 122 4.24 2.83 12.73
CA LEU A 122 4.88 3.12 11.45
C LEU A 122 3.88 3.05 10.31
N TYR A 123 3.01 2.05 10.31
CA TYR A 123 1.96 1.87 9.33
C TYR A 123 0.99 3.05 9.32
N LEU A 124 0.45 3.43 10.49
CA LEU A 124 -0.46 4.58 10.62
C LEU A 124 0.22 5.89 10.23
N THR A 125 1.51 6.04 10.55
CA THR A 125 2.29 7.23 10.17
C THR A 125 2.46 7.31 8.66
N LEU A 126 2.80 6.19 8.01
CA LEU A 126 2.94 6.11 6.56
C LEU A 126 1.63 6.43 5.84
N ASP A 127 0.52 5.86 6.31
CA ASP A 127 -0.81 6.11 5.75
C ASP A 127 -1.22 7.58 5.87
N TYR A 128 -1.00 8.17 7.06
CA TYR A 128 -1.27 9.59 7.29
C TYR A 128 -0.42 10.51 6.41
N LEU A 129 0.89 10.24 6.30
CA LEU A 129 1.80 11.03 5.45
C LEU A 129 1.42 10.91 3.97
N LEU A 130 1.04 9.72 3.51
CA LEU A 130 0.58 9.48 2.16
C LEU A 130 -0.69 10.29 1.86
N TYR A 131 -1.66 10.27 2.78
CA TYR A 131 -2.87 11.07 2.65
C TYR A 131 -2.57 12.57 2.58
N LEU A 132 -1.76 13.09 3.50
CA LEU A 132 -1.40 14.51 3.52
C LEU A 132 -0.72 14.92 2.21
N LYS A 133 0.23 14.12 1.73
CA LYS A 133 0.92 14.35 0.45
C LYS A 133 -0.07 14.33 -0.72
N ARG A 134 -0.91 13.30 -0.83
CA ARG A 134 -1.92 13.16 -1.89
C ARG A 134 -2.88 14.36 -1.92
N LYS A 135 -3.45 14.70 -0.77
CA LYS A 135 -4.36 15.83 -0.62
C LYS A 135 -3.70 17.15 -1.02
N ARG A 136 -2.46 17.37 -0.58
CA ARG A 136 -1.70 18.58 -0.91
C ARG A 136 -1.40 18.69 -2.39
N ILE A 137 -0.92 17.61 -3.03
CA ILE A 137 -0.66 17.59 -4.48
C ILE A 137 -1.93 17.92 -5.26
N GLN A 138 -3.06 17.33 -4.86
CA GLN A 138 -4.36 17.61 -5.49
C GLN A 138 -4.83 19.05 -5.29
N ASN A 139 -4.67 19.64 -4.10
CA ASN A 139 -5.01 21.04 -3.83
C ASN A 139 -4.13 22.02 -4.62
N ILE A 140 -2.82 21.74 -4.71
CA ILE A 140 -1.88 22.51 -5.53
C ILE A 140 -2.29 22.42 -7.01
N LEU A 141 -2.61 21.23 -7.50
CA LEU A 141 -3.08 21.02 -8.87
C LEU A 141 -4.36 21.82 -9.17
N ALA A 142 -5.33 21.80 -8.25
CA ALA A 142 -6.59 22.54 -8.38
C ALA A 142 -6.39 24.06 -8.51
N THR A 143 -5.38 24.60 -7.81
CA THR A 143 -5.18 26.05 -7.68
C THR A 143 -4.18 26.59 -8.69
N SER A 144 -3.10 25.86 -8.95
CA SER A 144 -1.99 26.31 -9.80
C SER A 144 -1.96 25.67 -11.19
N LYS A 145 -2.74 24.60 -11.42
CA LYS A 145 -2.66 23.74 -12.62
C LYS A 145 -1.26 23.12 -12.79
N ILE A 146 -0.52 22.94 -11.70
CA ILE A 146 0.80 22.32 -11.68
C ILE A 146 0.69 21.01 -10.90
N PHE A 147 1.03 19.90 -11.54
CA PHE A 147 1.17 18.59 -10.91
C PHE A 147 2.62 18.40 -10.45
N ILE A 148 2.81 18.07 -9.17
CA ILE A 148 4.14 17.78 -8.64
C ILE A 148 4.37 16.28 -8.75
N GLU A 149 5.26 15.89 -9.65
CA GLU A 149 5.59 14.49 -9.93
C GLU A 149 6.87 14.08 -9.22
N GLY A 150 6.82 12.96 -8.50
CA GLY A 150 8.02 12.26 -8.05
C GLY A 150 7.87 11.47 -6.75
N GLU A 151 8.81 10.56 -6.56
CA GLU A 151 8.89 9.70 -5.38
C GLU A 151 9.76 10.37 -4.31
N LYS A 152 9.29 10.45 -3.06
CA LYS A 152 10.12 11.04 -1.99
C LYS A 152 11.01 9.95 -1.38
N LYS A 153 12.32 10.23 -1.31
CA LYS A 153 13.35 9.36 -0.70
C LYS A 153 13.01 8.92 0.74
N HIS A 154 12.33 9.78 1.51
CA HIS A 154 11.96 9.48 2.90
C HIS A 154 10.90 8.38 3.02
N GLU A 155 9.95 8.32 2.08
CA GLU A 155 8.86 7.35 2.09
C GLU A 155 9.41 5.96 1.80
N VAL A 156 10.27 5.85 0.77
CA VAL A 156 11.00 4.60 0.47
C VAL A 156 11.79 4.11 1.69
N ARG A 157 12.46 5.01 2.42
CA ARG A 157 13.20 4.63 3.63
C ARG A 157 12.28 4.12 4.74
N LEU A 158 11.12 4.73 4.95
CA LEU A 158 10.15 4.28 5.94
C LEU A 158 9.50 2.95 5.53
N THR A 159 9.21 2.74 4.25
CA THR A 159 8.70 1.46 3.73
C THR A 159 9.73 0.34 3.89
N ILE A 160 11.01 0.61 3.58
CA ILE A 160 12.10 -0.34 3.83
C ILE A 160 12.21 -0.65 5.33
N PHE A 161 12.10 0.37 6.18
CA PHE A 161 12.15 0.18 7.63
C PHE A 161 10.98 -0.67 8.13
N LEU A 162 9.76 -0.44 7.63
CA LEU A 162 8.59 -1.27 7.94
C LEU A 162 8.82 -2.72 7.49
N PHE A 163 9.33 -2.93 6.28
CA PHE A 163 9.63 -4.27 5.77
C PHE A 163 10.66 -5.02 6.62
N VAL A 164 11.74 -4.34 7.02
CA VAL A 164 12.75 -4.92 7.92
C VAL A 164 12.14 -5.22 9.29
N ASN A 165 11.28 -4.35 9.83
CA ASN A 165 10.61 -4.59 11.10
C ASN A 165 9.74 -5.85 11.05
N ILE A 166 8.94 -6.00 9.99
CA ILE A 166 8.12 -7.20 9.74
C ILE A 166 8.99 -8.47 9.70
N LEU A 167 10.14 -8.43 9.04
CA LEU A 167 11.07 -9.58 9.01
C LEU A 167 11.63 -9.92 10.40
N VAL A 168 11.97 -8.91 11.21
CA VAL A 168 12.47 -9.11 12.58
C VAL A 168 11.37 -9.66 13.48
N PHE A 169 10.17 -9.11 13.42
CA PHE A 169 8.99 -9.57 14.14
C PHE A 169 8.67 -11.04 13.83
N MET A 170 8.76 -11.41 12.57
CA MET A 170 8.60 -12.78 12.10
C MET A 170 9.69 -13.72 12.64
N GLY A 171 10.95 -13.28 12.62
CA GLY A 171 12.06 -14.01 13.22
C GLY A 171 11.84 -14.25 14.72
N LEU A 172 11.34 -13.24 15.45
CA LEU A 172 11.00 -13.38 16.87
C LEU A 172 9.88 -14.39 17.11
N LYS A 173 8.83 -14.40 16.30
CA LYS A 173 7.77 -15.42 16.39
C LYS A 173 8.29 -16.83 16.14
N PHE A 174 9.14 -17.00 15.13
CA PHE A 174 9.77 -18.29 14.87
C PHE A 174 10.62 -18.76 16.05
N VAL A 175 11.46 -17.87 16.60
CA VAL A 175 12.27 -18.15 17.80
C VAL A 175 11.39 -18.48 19.00
N TRP A 176 10.28 -17.76 19.20
CA TRP A 176 9.34 -18.01 20.29
C TRP A 176 8.70 -19.40 20.19
N VAL A 177 8.15 -19.76 19.02
CA VAL A 177 7.59 -21.09 18.78
C VAL A 177 8.64 -22.17 18.97
N TYR A 178 9.84 -21.97 18.42
CA TYR A 178 10.93 -22.93 18.52
C TYR A 178 11.32 -23.16 19.98
N TRP A 179 11.52 -22.07 20.73
CA TRP A 179 11.86 -22.09 22.15
C TRP A 179 10.80 -22.83 22.96
N ARG A 180 9.52 -22.53 22.72
CA ARG A 180 8.39 -23.16 23.41
C ARG A 180 8.35 -24.66 23.15
N ASN A 181 8.45 -25.08 21.88
CA ASN A 181 8.49 -26.50 21.51
C ASN A 181 9.69 -27.24 22.11
N HIS A 182 10.85 -26.58 22.20
CA HIS A 182 12.03 -27.18 22.83
C HIS A 182 11.89 -27.28 24.36
N GLN A 183 11.42 -26.21 25.02
CA GLN A 183 11.27 -26.13 26.47
C GLN A 183 10.27 -27.13 27.03
N TYR A 184 9.19 -27.41 26.29
CA TYR A 184 8.17 -28.37 26.68
C TYR A 184 8.35 -29.75 26.04
N GLY A 185 9.28 -29.89 25.09
CA GLY A 185 9.52 -31.14 24.37
C GLY A 185 10.10 -32.26 25.25
N ASP A 186 10.72 -31.92 26.37
CA ASP A 186 11.32 -32.90 27.28
C ASP A 186 10.66 -32.81 28.66
N MET A 187 10.09 -33.90 29.15
CA MET A 187 9.40 -33.93 30.43
C MET A 187 9.82 -35.12 31.29
N PRO A 188 10.13 -34.93 32.58
CA PRO A 188 10.34 -36.02 33.51
C PRO A 188 9.00 -36.67 33.88
N CYS A 189 8.87 -37.97 33.65
CA CYS A 189 7.69 -38.77 34.01
C CYS A 189 8.15 -40.09 34.62
N ASN A 190 7.67 -40.42 35.83
CA ASN A 190 8.00 -41.66 36.55
C ASN A 190 9.52 -41.95 36.68
N GLY A 191 10.35 -40.91 36.73
CA GLY A 191 11.82 -41.03 36.83
C GLY A 191 12.56 -41.20 35.49
N LEU A 192 11.84 -41.21 34.36
CA LEU A 192 12.38 -41.20 33.01
C LEU A 192 12.20 -39.82 32.37
N ASN A 193 13.13 -39.41 31.51
CA ASN A 193 12.90 -38.27 30.63
C ASN A 193 12.21 -38.77 29.36
N VAL A 194 11.02 -38.24 29.09
CA VAL A 194 10.23 -38.55 27.91
C VAL A 194 10.34 -37.38 26.94
N HIS A 195 10.64 -37.69 25.68
CA HIS A 195 10.61 -36.73 24.59
C HIS A 195 9.21 -36.72 23.95
N LEU A 196 8.65 -35.53 23.75
CA LEU A 196 7.30 -35.26 23.31
C LEU A 196 7.31 -34.58 21.94
N LEU A 197 6.45 -35.05 21.04
CA LEU A 197 6.18 -34.42 19.76
C LEU A 197 4.79 -33.79 19.77
N PHE A 198 4.72 -32.50 19.42
CA PHE A 198 3.47 -31.74 19.45
C PHE A 198 2.74 -31.75 18.10
N GLY A 199 1.41 -31.83 18.13
CA GLY A 199 0.57 -31.82 16.93
C GLY A 199 0.67 -30.52 16.12
N THR A 200 0.95 -29.41 16.81
CA THR A 200 1.52 -28.21 16.18
C THR A 200 3.00 -28.43 15.89
N ASN A 201 3.30 -29.36 14.98
CA ASN A 201 4.67 -29.58 14.50
C ASN A 201 5.26 -28.26 14.00
N MET A 202 6.58 -28.07 14.12
CA MET A 202 7.30 -26.88 13.62
C MET A 202 6.85 -26.49 12.22
N VAL A 203 6.58 -27.45 11.32
CA VAL A 203 6.08 -27.22 9.97
C VAL A 203 4.70 -26.53 9.95
N SER A 204 3.76 -27.00 10.77
CA SER A 204 2.42 -26.38 10.89
C SER A 204 2.51 -24.99 11.49
N SER A 205 3.37 -24.79 12.49
CA SER A 205 3.62 -23.48 13.09
C SER A 205 4.28 -22.53 12.09
N ILE A 206 5.23 -23.00 11.27
CA ILE A 206 5.81 -22.23 10.17
C ILE A 206 4.71 -21.86 9.17
N SER A 207 3.82 -22.77 8.80
CA SER A 207 2.72 -22.49 7.87
C SER A 207 1.79 -21.40 8.41
N LEU A 208 1.43 -21.46 9.70
CA LEU A 208 0.63 -20.41 10.34
C LEU A 208 1.38 -19.07 10.31
N ILE A 209 2.65 -19.06 10.74
CA ILE A 209 3.53 -17.89 10.72
C ILE A 209 3.59 -17.28 9.30
N VAL A 210 3.74 -18.09 8.26
CA VAL A 210 3.76 -17.64 6.85
C VAL A 210 2.39 -17.10 6.40
N GLN A 211 1.28 -17.71 6.81
CA GLN A 211 -0.06 -17.20 6.50
C GLN A 211 -0.31 -15.84 7.16
N PHE A 212 0.13 -15.66 8.39
CA PHE A 212 0.12 -14.36 9.06
C PHE A 212 1.05 -13.37 8.34
N PHE A 213 2.26 -13.76 7.93
CA PHE A 213 3.17 -12.92 7.15
C PHE A 213 2.55 -12.41 5.86
N LEU A 214 1.92 -13.29 5.08
CA LEU A 214 1.24 -12.89 3.85
C LEU A 214 0.20 -11.81 4.15
N THR A 215 -0.49 -11.92 5.27
CA THR A 215 -1.44 -10.91 5.74
C THR A 215 -0.73 -9.59 6.08
N TYR A 216 0.34 -9.64 6.88
CA TYR A 216 1.12 -8.45 7.28
C TYR A 216 1.89 -7.79 6.14
N VAL A 217 2.23 -8.51 5.07
CA VAL A 217 2.86 -7.95 3.87
C VAL A 217 1.81 -7.42 2.90
N PHE A 218 0.69 -8.11 2.75
CA PHE A 218 -0.35 -7.72 1.81
C PHE A 218 -0.92 -6.34 2.13
N PHE A 219 -1.13 -6.01 3.42
CA PHE A 219 -1.62 -4.68 3.79
C PHE A 219 -0.64 -3.57 3.36
N PRO A 220 0.62 -3.50 3.81
CA PRO A 220 1.59 -2.51 3.33
C PRO A 220 1.75 -2.49 1.81
N LEU A 221 1.72 -3.66 1.14
CA LEU A 221 1.86 -3.76 -0.31
C LEU A 221 0.67 -3.11 -1.05
N MET A 222 -0.56 -3.34 -0.59
CA MET A 222 -1.75 -2.68 -1.16
C MET A 222 -1.65 -1.17 -1.05
N TYR A 223 -1.09 -0.65 0.04
CA TYR A 223 -0.86 0.78 0.22
C TYR A 223 0.32 1.29 -0.60
N PHE A 224 1.36 0.49 -0.80
CA PHE A 224 2.45 0.80 -1.73
C PHE A 224 1.97 0.89 -3.18
N ILE A 225 1.05 0.01 -3.60
CA ILE A 225 0.44 0.10 -4.93
C ILE A 225 -0.43 1.37 -5.03
N ALA A 226 -1.18 1.70 -3.98
CA ALA A 226 -1.91 2.97 -3.91
C ALA A 226 -0.96 4.19 -3.93
N TYR A 227 0.27 4.05 -3.44
CA TYR A 227 1.31 5.08 -3.49
C TYR A 227 1.83 5.32 -4.92
N VAL A 228 2.11 4.26 -5.70
CA VAL A 228 2.58 4.41 -7.09
C VAL A 228 1.53 5.11 -7.96
N ASN A 229 0.25 5.00 -7.62
CA ASN A 229 -0.84 5.62 -8.34
C ASN A 229 -1.52 6.75 -7.54
N LEU A 230 -0.80 7.82 -7.20
CA LEU A 230 -1.34 8.98 -6.46
C LEU A 230 -2.59 9.62 -7.08
N LEU A 231 -2.77 9.47 -8.39
CA LEU A 231 -3.92 9.97 -9.16
C LEU A 231 -4.99 8.90 -9.40
N SER A 232 -4.88 7.67 -8.84
CA SER A 232 -5.83 6.57 -9.07
C SER A 232 -7.28 6.95 -8.79
N ASP A 233 -7.50 7.83 -7.80
CA ASP A 233 -8.83 8.25 -7.40
C ASP A 233 -9.42 9.29 -8.36
N LEU A 234 -8.58 10.03 -9.09
CA LEU A 234 -9.02 10.94 -10.13
C LEU A 234 -9.38 10.11 -11.35
N ASP A 235 -10.58 9.52 -11.34
CA ASP A 235 -11.16 9.00 -12.55
C ASP A 235 -11.49 10.16 -13.49
N PHE A 236 -10.54 10.46 -14.39
CA PHE A 236 -10.70 11.48 -15.41
C PHE A 236 -12.00 11.28 -16.21
N LYS A 237 -12.46 10.03 -16.40
CA LYS A 237 -13.72 9.74 -17.10
C LYS A 237 -14.95 10.26 -16.33
N ASN A 238 -15.04 10.02 -15.02
CA ASN A 238 -16.06 10.61 -14.16
C ASN A 238 -15.86 12.12 -13.96
N MET A 239 -14.63 12.59 -14.05
CA MET A 239 -14.31 14.00 -13.99
C MET A 239 -14.94 14.77 -15.17
N MET A 240 -14.94 14.20 -16.38
CA MET A 240 -15.64 14.78 -17.53
C MET A 240 -17.15 14.96 -17.30
N SER A 241 -17.80 14.15 -16.45
CA SER A 241 -19.23 14.34 -16.12
C SER A 241 -19.51 15.46 -15.11
N HIS A 242 -18.49 15.91 -14.35
CA HIS A 242 -18.63 16.97 -13.36
C HIS A 242 -18.12 18.33 -13.82
N LEU A 243 -17.30 18.35 -14.87
CA LEU A 243 -16.66 19.55 -15.37
C LEU A 243 -17.41 20.15 -16.54
N SER A 244 -17.52 21.48 -16.55
CA SER A 244 -17.95 22.20 -17.74
C SER A 244 -16.97 21.97 -18.91
N TYR A 245 -17.47 22.00 -20.15
CA TYR A 245 -16.64 21.81 -21.36
C TYR A 245 -15.45 22.79 -21.43
N THR A 246 -15.62 24.01 -20.91
CA THR A 246 -14.55 25.01 -20.77
C THR A 246 -13.46 24.58 -19.79
N THR A 247 -13.83 23.95 -18.67
CA THR A 247 -12.88 23.40 -17.69
C THR A 247 -12.09 22.21 -18.25
N VAL A 248 -12.73 21.35 -19.05
CA VAL A 248 -12.05 20.23 -19.74
C VAL A 248 -10.95 20.71 -20.69
N LYS A 249 -11.13 21.84 -21.38
CA LYS A 249 -10.07 22.41 -22.22
C LYS A 249 -8.83 22.83 -21.43
N GLN A 250 -8.99 23.21 -20.16
CA GLN A 250 -7.87 23.69 -19.35
C GLN A 250 -6.92 22.58 -18.90
N PHE A 251 -7.29 21.29 -18.99
CA PHE A 251 -6.35 20.19 -18.69
C PHE A 251 -5.12 20.18 -19.60
N LYS A 252 -5.27 20.62 -20.86
CA LYS A 252 -4.13 20.77 -21.78
C LYS A 252 -3.08 21.75 -21.26
N ASN A 253 -3.45 22.62 -20.33
CA ASN A 253 -2.55 23.61 -19.73
C ASN A 253 -1.95 23.13 -18.40
N ILE A 254 -2.30 21.92 -17.93
CA ILE A 254 -1.69 21.36 -16.74
C ILE A 254 -0.24 21.01 -17.06
N THR A 255 0.65 21.47 -16.20
CA THR A 255 2.07 21.22 -16.32
C THR A 255 2.58 20.36 -15.18
N ILE A 256 3.57 19.53 -15.45
CA ILE A 256 4.30 18.70 -14.51
C ILE A 256 5.54 19.46 -14.04
N PHE A 257 5.80 19.42 -12.74
CA PHE A 257 7.01 19.92 -12.11
C PHE A 257 7.65 18.82 -11.26
N ASP A 258 8.97 18.66 -11.39
CA ASP A 258 9.73 17.61 -10.72
C ASP A 258 9.82 17.87 -9.20
N ILE A 259 9.65 16.82 -8.40
CA ILE A 259 9.71 16.88 -6.93
C ILE A 259 11.05 17.41 -6.39
N PHE A 260 12.17 17.11 -7.04
CA PHE A 260 13.49 17.55 -6.60
C PHE A 260 13.65 19.05 -6.83
N LYS A 261 13.26 19.53 -8.01
CA LYS A 261 13.22 20.97 -8.32
C LYS A 261 12.25 21.73 -7.44
N TYR A 262 11.10 21.12 -7.14
CA TYR A 262 10.14 21.64 -6.17
C TYR A 262 10.77 21.84 -4.80
N GLN A 263 11.49 20.84 -4.30
CA GLN A 263 12.11 20.94 -2.99
C GLN A 263 13.17 22.04 -2.95
N ASP A 264 14.06 22.10 -3.95
CA ASP A 264 15.10 23.13 -4.03
C ASP A 264 14.49 24.54 -4.10
N LEU A 265 13.44 24.73 -4.90
CA LEU A 265 12.71 26.00 -5.01
C LEU A 265 12.09 26.41 -3.68
N ILE A 266 11.36 25.49 -3.03
CA ILE A 266 10.68 25.77 -1.77
C ILE A 266 11.69 26.04 -0.65
N ASP A 267 12.75 25.23 -0.55
CA ASP A 267 13.81 25.44 0.44
C ASP A 267 14.47 26.80 0.24
N HIS A 268 14.75 27.22 -1.00
CA HIS A 268 15.32 28.53 -1.29
C HIS A 268 14.39 29.68 -0.88
N VAL A 269 13.14 29.67 -1.36
CA VAL A 269 12.18 30.76 -1.13
C VAL A 269 11.77 30.85 0.35
N ILE A 270 11.59 29.72 1.04
CA ILE A 270 11.28 29.72 2.48
C ILE A 270 12.47 30.24 3.29
N ASN A 271 13.69 29.87 2.92
CA ASN A 271 14.88 30.38 3.60
C ASN A 271 15.04 31.88 3.43
N GLU A 272 14.69 32.44 2.28
CA GLU A 272 14.74 33.88 2.01
C GLU A 272 13.58 34.66 2.66
N LYS A 273 12.34 34.18 2.52
CA LYS A 273 11.15 34.85 3.04
C LYS A 273 11.07 34.86 4.57
N TYR A 274 11.68 33.87 5.22
CA TYR A 274 11.64 33.67 6.67
C TYR A 274 13.03 33.68 7.31
N GLN A 275 13.97 34.47 6.78
CA GLN A 275 15.33 34.60 7.31
C GLN A 275 15.38 34.99 8.79
N ASP A 276 14.39 35.77 9.25
CA ASP A 276 14.22 36.23 10.63
C ASP A 276 13.75 35.13 11.60
N ARG A 277 13.32 33.97 11.08
CA ARG A 277 12.80 32.85 11.88
C ARG A 277 13.88 31.83 12.22
N SER A 278 13.63 31.08 13.30
CA SER A 278 14.52 30.00 13.73
C SER A 278 14.67 28.93 12.64
N VAL A 279 15.82 28.25 12.64
CA VAL A 279 16.13 27.17 11.69
C VAL A 279 15.06 26.08 11.72
N PHE A 280 14.55 25.75 12.90
CA PHE A 280 13.48 24.76 13.06
C PHE A 280 12.18 25.19 12.37
N VAL A 281 11.75 26.45 12.52
CA VAL A 281 10.53 26.95 11.85
C VAL A 281 10.68 26.93 10.34
N ARG A 282 11.86 27.31 9.82
CA ARG A 282 12.15 27.23 8.39
C ARG A 282 12.12 25.79 7.88
N PHE A 283 12.73 24.85 8.61
CA PHE A 283 12.71 23.42 8.28
C PHE A 283 11.27 22.87 8.19
N VAL A 284 10.43 23.14 9.19
CA VAL A 284 9.03 22.67 9.20
C VAL A 284 8.24 23.31 8.05
N LYS A 285 8.46 24.58 7.74
CA LYS A 285 7.84 25.26 6.59
C LYS A 285 8.29 24.72 5.25
N SER A 286 9.56 24.34 5.11
CA SER A 286 10.09 23.86 3.84
C SER A 286 9.67 22.42 3.53
N HIS A 287 9.43 21.62 4.58
CA HIS A 287 8.89 20.26 4.50
C HIS A 287 7.37 20.22 4.27
N THR A 288 6.94 20.88 3.20
CA THR A 288 5.52 21.09 2.83
C THR A 288 4.69 19.81 2.77
N PHE A 289 5.20 18.69 2.25
CA PHE A 289 4.42 17.43 2.22
C PHE A 289 4.26 16.72 3.56
N THR A 290 5.06 17.09 4.56
CA THR A 290 5.05 16.45 5.89
C THR A 290 4.31 17.33 6.91
N PHE A 291 4.43 18.65 6.80
CA PHE A 291 3.86 19.58 7.76
C PHE A 291 2.92 20.60 7.14
N ASN A 292 1.85 20.93 7.87
CA ASN A 292 0.83 21.87 7.42
C ASN A 292 1.14 23.35 7.71
N GLN A 293 2.40 23.70 8.00
CA GLN A 293 2.76 25.07 8.38
C GLN A 293 2.83 26.05 7.20
N THR A 294 3.12 25.56 6.00
CA THR A 294 3.06 26.34 4.76
C THR A 294 1.75 26.03 4.08
N SER A 295 0.96 27.08 3.80
CA SER A 295 -0.37 26.96 3.21
C SER A 295 -0.29 26.59 1.73
N ASP A 296 -1.34 25.95 1.22
CA ASP A 296 -1.43 25.60 -0.20
C ASP A 296 -1.41 26.85 -1.10
N ASP A 297 -2.02 27.96 -0.66
CA ASP A 297 -2.01 29.22 -1.39
C ASP A 297 -0.59 29.82 -1.48
N GLU A 298 0.20 29.77 -0.40
CA GLU A 298 1.59 30.23 -0.40
C GLU A 298 2.45 29.40 -1.37
N ILE A 299 2.27 28.07 -1.36
CA ILE A 299 2.98 27.18 -2.30
C ILE A 299 2.58 27.49 -3.74
N CYS A 300 1.29 27.71 -4.01
CA CYS A 300 0.81 28.04 -5.34
C CYS A 300 1.35 29.38 -5.83
N GLU A 301 1.45 30.39 -4.96
CA GLU A 301 2.05 31.68 -5.30
C GLU A 301 3.52 31.51 -5.72
N ILE A 302 4.31 30.78 -4.94
CA ILE A 302 5.73 30.50 -5.23
C ILE A 302 5.85 29.79 -6.59
N LEU A 303 5.02 28.77 -6.83
CA LEU A 303 5.06 28.00 -8.08
C LEU A 303 4.65 28.82 -9.30
N LEU A 304 3.62 29.66 -9.18
CA LEU A 304 3.16 30.51 -10.28
C LEU A 304 4.19 31.60 -10.61
N GLN A 305 4.83 32.19 -9.59
CA GLN A 305 5.92 33.13 -9.78
C GLN A 305 7.12 32.47 -10.48
N HIS A 306 7.54 31.29 -10.03
CA HIS A 306 8.63 30.55 -10.66
C HIS A 306 8.29 30.12 -12.09
N LYS A 307 7.05 29.69 -12.36
CA LYS A 307 6.59 29.35 -13.72
C LYS A 307 6.61 30.54 -14.68
N ALA A 308 6.31 31.74 -14.19
CA ALA A 308 6.42 32.96 -14.98
C ALA A 308 7.87 33.30 -15.35
N LEU A 309 8.81 33.03 -14.45
CA LEU A 309 10.25 33.30 -14.65
C LEU A 309 10.95 32.20 -15.46
N ASN A 310 10.61 30.94 -15.19
CA ASN A 310 11.30 29.75 -15.72
C ASN A 310 10.29 28.74 -16.31
N PRO A 311 9.55 29.08 -17.38
CA PRO A 311 8.50 28.22 -17.92
C PRO A 311 9.01 26.90 -18.49
N HIS A 312 10.27 26.82 -18.93
CA HIS A 312 10.87 25.63 -19.53
C HIS A 312 11.06 24.46 -18.55
N GLU A 313 11.02 24.71 -17.24
CA GLU A 313 11.12 23.67 -16.23
C GLU A 313 9.81 22.89 -16.04
N PHE A 314 8.71 23.40 -16.60
CA PHE A 314 7.36 22.85 -16.47
C PHE A 314 7.00 22.09 -17.75
N LYS A 315 6.93 20.76 -17.68
CA LYS A 315 6.56 19.92 -18.84
C LYS A 315 5.05 19.88 -19.00
N PRO A 316 4.47 19.78 -20.20
CA PRO A 316 3.04 19.54 -20.34
C PRO A 316 2.67 18.13 -19.83
N MET A 317 1.53 18.01 -19.12
CA MET A 317 1.08 16.71 -18.58
C MET A 317 0.53 15.77 -19.66
N LEU A 318 -0.19 16.33 -20.63
CA LEU A 318 -0.58 15.61 -21.83
C LEU A 318 0.55 15.76 -22.85
N TYR A 319 1.17 14.65 -23.25
CA TYR A 319 1.96 14.65 -24.47
C TYR A 319 1.07 15.18 -25.58
N SER A 320 1.46 16.32 -26.14
CA SER A 320 0.82 16.83 -27.35
C SER A 320 0.88 15.71 -28.38
N ALA A 321 -0.27 15.20 -28.81
CA ALA A 321 -0.38 14.23 -29.90
C ALA A 321 0.11 14.78 -31.26
N ASN A 322 0.90 15.87 -31.27
CA ASN A 322 1.52 16.43 -32.45
C ASN A 322 2.90 15.85 -32.77
N GLU A 323 3.34 14.81 -32.05
CA GLU A 323 4.33 13.87 -32.60
C GLU A 323 3.60 12.57 -32.99
N GLY A 324 2.90 12.61 -34.13
CA GLY A 324 2.66 11.40 -34.93
C GLY A 324 1.25 10.80 -35.01
N VAL A 325 0.19 11.43 -34.47
CA VAL A 325 -1.18 10.92 -34.70
C VAL A 325 -2.01 11.95 -35.46
N ASP A 326 -2.09 11.74 -36.77
CA ASP A 326 -2.97 12.44 -37.70
C ASP A 326 -4.42 12.08 -37.38
N ILE A 327 -5.03 12.77 -36.42
CA ILE A 327 -6.48 12.67 -36.19
C ILE A 327 -7.11 13.55 -37.26
N SER A 328 -7.47 12.93 -38.38
CA SER A 328 -8.36 13.52 -39.37
C SER A 328 -9.69 13.87 -38.68
N ILE A 329 -9.83 15.13 -38.26
CA ILE A 329 -11.10 15.68 -37.84
C ILE A 329 -11.91 15.82 -39.13
N ASN A 330 -12.75 14.83 -39.41
CA ASN A 330 -13.82 14.97 -40.37
C ASN A 330 -14.71 16.11 -39.86
N ASN A 331 -14.58 17.28 -40.49
CA ASN A 331 -15.54 18.37 -40.41
C ASN A 331 -16.91 17.81 -40.82
N ILE A 332 -17.71 17.43 -39.84
CA ILE A 332 -19.15 17.32 -40.03
C ILE A 332 -19.66 18.73 -39.83
N ASP A 333 -19.93 19.34 -40.97
CA ASP A 333 -20.42 20.67 -41.23
C ASP A 333 -21.63 21.05 -40.37
N ASP A 334 -21.66 22.34 -40.04
CA ASP A 334 -22.64 23.06 -39.25
C ASP A 334 -24.04 23.00 -39.88
N GLY A 335 -24.87 22.11 -39.35
CA GLY A 335 -26.30 22.00 -39.66
C GLY A 335 -27.19 22.68 -38.62
N ARG A 336 -27.09 24.00 -38.43
CA ARG A 336 -28.20 24.75 -37.82
C ARG A 336 -28.28 26.20 -38.27
N SER A 337 -29.20 26.37 -39.22
CA SER A 337 -29.84 27.60 -39.66
C SER A 337 -30.41 28.41 -38.50
N ASP A 338 -30.01 29.68 -38.39
CA ASP A 338 -30.93 30.75 -38.05
C ASP A 338 -31.00 31.69 -39.25
N LEU A 339 -32.01 31.43 -40.09
CA LEU A 339 -32.56 32.40 -41.04
C LEU A 339 -33.15 33.56 -40.24
N PHE A 340 -32.62 34.76 -40.39
CA PHE A 340 -33.41 35.99 -40.34
C PHE A 340 -32.87 36.98 -41.38
N ASP A 341 -33.39 36.79 -42.58
CA ASP A 341 -33.86 37.75 -43.58
C ASP A 341 -33.31 39.19 -43.67
N ASN A 342 -33.03 39.49 -44.95
CA ASN A 342 -33.30 40.73 -45.67
C ASN A 342 -32.42 41.97 -45.40
N ASN A 343 -31.50 42.24 -46.33
CA ASN A 343 -31.85 43.20 -47.37
C ASN A 343 -31.03 43.05 -48.67
N ASN A 344 -31.72 43.45 -49.74
CA ASN A 344 -31.50 43.28 -51.16
C ASN A 344 -30.23 43.88 -51.79
N ASN A 345 -30.00 43.39 -53.02
CA ASN A 345 -29.29 43.98 -54.17
C ASN A 345 -27.77 43.81 -54.26
N ASN A 346 -27.32 42.79 -55.01
CA ASN A 346 -26.99 42.98 -56.43
C ASN A 346 -26.52 41.66 -57.11
N ASN A 347 -27.13 41.41 -58.27
CA ASN A 347 -26.66 40.64 -59.43
C ASN A 347 -25.23 40.05 -59.39
N ASN A 348 -25.09 38.74 -59.58
CA ASN A 348 -24.62 38.21 -60.87
C ASN A 348 -24.75 36.68 -61.01
N ASN A 349 -25.10 36.28 -62.22
CA ASN A 349 -25.35 34.93 -62.73
C ASN A 349 -24.08 34.09 -62.91
N ASN A 350 -24.21 32.78 -62.66
CA ASN A 350 -23.72 31.59 -63.43
C ASN A 350 -23.36 30.46 -62.44
N SER A 351 -24.16 29.39 -62.31
CA SER A 351 -24.34 28.25 -63.23
C SER A 351 -23.18 27.24 -63.25
N ASN A 352 -23.55 26.00 -62.87
CA ASN A 352 -22.91 24.67 -62.97
C ASN A 352 -22.28 24.13 -61.68
N SER A 353 -22.84 23.12 -60.99
CA SER A 353 -23.41 21.80 -61.35
C SER A 353 -22.37 20.67 -61.38
N ASN A 354 -22.74 19.57 -60.70
CA ASN A 354 -22.11 18.24 -60.54
C ASN A 354 -20.98 18.14 -59.50
N ASN A 355 -21.13 17.50 -58.33
CA ASN A 355 -21.76 16.22 -57.93
C ASN A 355 -21.02 14.97 -58.45
N ASN A 356 -20.23 14.33 -57.58
CA ASN A 356 -19.86 12.90 -57.57
C ASN A 356 -19.11 12.63 -56.24
N ASN A 357 -19.70 12.01 -55.21
CA ASN A 357 -20.05 10.60 -54.96
C ASN A 357 -18.87 9.59 -54.87
N ASN A 358 -18.91 8.86 -53.74
CA ASN A 358 -18.53 7.45 -53.48
C ASN A 358 -17.13 7.04 -52.96
N ASN A 359 -17.18 6.58 -51.70
CA ASN A 359 -16.78 5.25 -51.18
C ASN A 359 -15.35 4.74 -51.38
N ASN A 360 -14.63 4.54 -50.27
CA ASN A 360 -13.96 3.25 -50.03
C ASN A 360 -13.75 2.96 -48.54
N PHE A 361 -14.46 1.91 -48.12
CA PHE A 361 -14.36 1.14 -46.88
C PHE A 361 -13.53 -0.11 -47.22
N ILE A 362 -12.64 -0.58 -46.34
CA ILE A 362 -12.37 -2.01 -46.02
C ILE A 362 -11.13 -2.16 -45.11
N SER A 363 -11.33 -2.92 -44.04
CA SER A 363 -10.36 -3.48 -43.08
C SER A 363 -9.52 -4.64 -43.62
N GLN A 364 -8.27 -4.78 -43.15
CA GLN A 364 -7.52 -6.05 -42.93
C GLN A 364 -6.52 -5.81 -41.78
N ARG A 365 -6.66 -6.34 -40.55
CA ARG A 365 -6.36 -7.68 -40.00
C ARG A 365 -4.93 -8.25 -40.22
N GLN A 366 -4.21 -8.32 -39.09
CA GLN A 366 -3.51 -9.48 -38.50
C GLN A 366 -2.27 -10.13 -39.13
N GLN A 367 -1.28 -10.28 -38.24
CA GLN A 367 -0.34 -11.39 -38.02
C GLN A 367 0.89 -11.54 -38.93
N GLN A 368 2.06 -11.42 -38.30
CA GLN A 368 3.26 -12.16 -38.67
C GLN A 368 4.07 -12.54 -37.42
N GLU A 369 3.99 -13.83 -37.08
CA GLU A 369 5.04 -14.62 -36.43
C GLU A 369 5.52 -15.63 -37.49
N PRO A 370 6.81 -16.01 -37.50
CA PRO A 370 7.09 -17.45 -37.50
C PRO A 370 8.36 -17.86 -36.71
N ASN A 371 8.18 -18.96 -35.95
CA ASN A 371 9.01 -20.16 -35.85
C ASN A 371 10.55 -20.08 -35.88
N GLU A 372 11.17 -20.55 -34.78
CA GLU A 372 12.31 -21.46 -34.89
C GLU A 372 12.27 -22.50 -33.76
N LYS A 373 11.82 -23.72 -34.11
CA LYS A 373 11.98 -24.95 -33.33
C LYS A 373 12.95 -25.86 -34.08
N THR A 374 13.70 -26.64 -33.29
CA THR A 374 14.27 -27.98 -33.58
C THR A 374 15.78 -28.05 -33.85
N LYS A 375 16.52 -28.39 -32.79
CA LYS A 375 17.65 -29.35 -32.72
C LYS A 375 18.15 -29.24 -31.28
N LEU A 376 18.02 -30.24 -30.42
CA LEU A 376 18.91 -31.39 -30.37
C LEU A 376 18.27 -32.47 -29.49
N LEU A 377 17.81 -33.55 -30.11
CA LEU A 377 17.64 -34.85 -29.48
C LEU A 377 18.29 -35.84 -30.44
N ASN A 378 19.55 -36.17 -30.13
CA ASN A 378 20.21 -37.42 -30.42
C ASN A 378 20.87 -37.86 -29.12
#